data_AF-A0A512IWB8-F1
#
_entry.id   AF-A0A512IWB8-F1
#
_cell.length_a   1.000
_cell.length_b   1.000
_cell.length_c   1.000
_cell.angle_alpha   90.00
_cell.angle_beta   90.00
_cell.angle_gamma   90.00
#
_symmetry.space_group_name_H-M   'P 1'
#
loop_
_entity.id
_entity.type
_entity.pdbx_description
1 polymer ?
#
loop_
_entity_poly.entity_id
_entity_poly.type
_entity_poly.pdbx_seq_one_letter_code
_entity_poly.pdbx_strand_id
1 'polypeptide(L)'
;MTHGSSPATSLDDGIVATAESCLAAVGKAREAIHGVIFGQEQVVDLALVTILAGGHGLLVGLPGLAKTKLVETLGTVLGLDARRVQFTPDLMPSDILGTEILDEDADRRRSFRFVKGPVFTQLLMADEINRASPRTQSALLQAMQEHFVSVAGERHDLPRPFHVLATQNPIEQEGTYPLPEAQLDRFLLEIDVGYPDRAAERRILIETTGIEETRARSVMTTEELLTAQRLVRRLPVGEAVVEAILDLVRSARPDSGDGIVKGKLLWGPGPRASQALTLAVRARALIEGRVAPSVADVKALAEPVLKHRMALSFAARADGETVPGLIRQLASKL
;
A
#
# COMPACT_ATOMS: atom_id res chain seq x y z
N MET A 1 -5.00 38.42 -47.59
CA MET A 1 -4.34 37.14 -47.25
C MET A 1 -4.15 37.11 -45.74
N THR A 2 -5.15 36.58 -45.04
CA THR A 2 -5.19 36.44 -43.58
C THR A 2 -4.64 35.06 -43.23
N HIS A 3 -3.39 35.00 -42.77
CA HIS A 3 -2.86 33.79 -42.14
C HIS A 3 -3.40 33.73 -40.70
N GLY A 4 -4.28 32.76 -40.46
CA GLY A 4 -4.80 32.45 -39.14
C GLY A 4 -3.70 31.87 -38.25
N SER A 5 -3.51 32.49 -37.09
CA SER A 5 -2.84 31.85 -35.96
C SER A 5 -3.80 30.81 -35.38
N SER A 6 -3.46 29.52 -35.54
CA SER A 6 -4.09 28.45 -34.76
C SER A 6 -3.72 28.66 -33.28
N PRO A 7 -4.68 28.67 -32.34
CA PRO A 7 -4.37 28.95 -30.95
C PRO A 7 -3.74 27.73 -30.30
N ALA A 8 -2.68 27.98 -29.54
CA ALA A 8 -2.20 27.06 -28.53
C ALA A 8 -3.30 26.86 -27.47
N THR A 9 -4.18 25.89 -27.68
CA THR A 9 -4.87 25.19 -26.58
C THR A 9 -3.74 24.62 -25.72
N SER A 10 -3.44 25.32 -24.64
CA SER A 10 -2.13 25.30 -24.01
C SER A 10 -1.93 24.00 -23.23
N LEU A 11 -0.67 23.56 -23.08
CA LEU A 11 -0.33 22.36 -22.31
C LEU A 11 -0.93 22.36 -20.89
N ASP A 12 -1.22 23.53 -20.33
CA ASP A 12 -1.82 23.72 -19.01
C ASP A 12 -3.30 23.30 -18.99
N ASP A 13 -4.06 23.57 -20.05
CA ASP A 13 -5.48 23.18 -20.15
C ASP A 13 -5.64 21.65 -20.18
N GLY A 14 -4.72 20.96 -20.87
CA GLY A 14 -4.67 19.50 -20.91
C GLY A 14 -4.31 18.86 -19.56
N ILE A 15 -3.44 19.50 -18.79
CA ILE A 15 -3.07 19.04 -17.44
C ILE A 15 -4.24 19.23 -16.47
N VAL A 16 -4.95 20.36 -16.54
CA VAL A 16 -6.11 20.65 -15.70
C VAL A 16 -7.26 19.67 -16.00
N ALA A 17 -7.60 19.47 -17.28
CA ALA A 17 -8.65 18.52 -17.66
C ALA A 17 -8.31 17.07 -17.24
N THR A 18 -7.03 16.67 -17.35
CA THR A 18 -6.56 15.37 -16.86
C THR A 18 -6.69 15.27 -15.34
N ALA A 19 -6.39 16.33 -14.61
CA ALA A 19 -6.52 16.36 -13.16
C ALA A 19 -7.98 16.23 -12.70
N GLU A 20 -8.90 16.98 -13.32
CA GLU A 20 -10.33 16.90 -13.03
C GLU A 20 -10.92 15.51 -13.30
N SER A 21 -10.57 14.90 -14.44
CA SER A 21 -11.00 13.54 -14.76
C SER A 21 -10.46 12.52 -13.75
N CYS A 22 -9.20 12.64 -13.35
CA CYS A 22 -8.61 11.77 -12.32
C CYS A 22 -9.29 11.95 -10.96
N LEU A 23 -9.56 13.18 -10.54
CA LEU A 23 -10.26 13.48 -9.28
C LEU A 23 -11.65 12.83 -9.27
N ALA A 24 -12.40 12.97 -10.35
CA ALA A 24 -13.72 12.37 -10.49
C ALA A 24 -13.66 10.83 -10.47
N ALA A 25 -12.71 10.22 -11.17
CA ALA A 25 -12.52 8.77 -11.19
C ALA A 25 -12.13 8.22 -9.81
N VAL A 26 -11.18 8.87 -9.12
CA VAL A 26 -10.75 8.49 -7.77
C VAL A 26 -11.88 8.64 -6.76
N GLY A 27 -12.65 9.73 -6.83
CA GLY A 27 -13.82 9.95 -5.97
C GLY A 27 -14.87 8.84 -6.13
N LYS A 28 -15.24 8.51 -7.38
CA LYS A 28 -16.17 7.41 -7.67
C LYS A 28 -15.66 6.05 -7.20
N ALA A 29 -14.37 5.77 -7.40
CA ALA A 29 -13.76 4.53 -6.93
C ALA A 29 -13.82 4.44 -5.40
N ARG A 30 -13.48 5.52 -4.69
CA ARG A 30 -13.56 5.60 -3.23
C ARG A 30 -14.99 5.36 -2.72
N GLU A 31 -15.98 6.02 -3.31
CA GLU A 31 -17.40 5.84 -2.96
C GLU A 31 -17.86 4.40 -3.18
N ALA A 32 -17.47 3.79 -4.31
CA ALA A 32 -17.82 2.40 -4.62
C ALA A 32 -17.21 1.40 -3.62
N ILE A 33 -16.00 1.65 -3.10
CA ILE A 33 -15.38 0.79 -2.08
C ILE A 33 -16.10 0.94 -0.73
N HIS A 34 -16.38 2.18 -0.31
CA HIS A 34 -17.13 2.44 0.94
C HIS A 34 -18.57 1.90 0.91
N GLY A 35 -19.14 1.74 -0.29
CA GLY A 35 -20.44 1.08 -0.48
C GLY A 35 -20.43 -0.44 -0.26
N VAL A 36 -19.24 -1.06 -0.18
CA VAL A 36 -19.08 -2.52 0.00
C VAL A 36 -18.38 -2.85 1.33
N ILE A 37 -17.46 -2.00 1.78
CA ILE A 37 -16.68 -2.18 3.01
C ILE A 37 -17.20 -1.26 4.10
N PHE A 38 -17.68 -1.83 5.20
CA PHE A 38 -18.36 -1.10 6.27
C PHE A 38 -17.51 -0.99 7.54
N GLY A 39 -17.44 0.20 8.14
CA GLY A 39 -16.78 0.41 9.45
C GLY A 39 -15.25 0.31 9.39
N GLN A 40 -14.67 0.43 8.19
CA GLN A 40 -13.24 0.43 7.96
C GLN A 40 -12.83 1.57 7.03
N GLU A 41 -13.47 2.72 7.17
CA GLU A 41 -13.34 3.84 6.24
C GLU A 41 -11.88 4.32 6.17
N GLN A 42 -11.19 4.39 7.31
CA GLN A 42 -9.78 4.74 7.37
C GLN A 42 -8.88 3.68 6.71
N VAL A 43 -9.18 2.39 6.87
CA VAL A 43 -8.40 1.30 6.26
C VAL A 43 -8.54 1.34 4.74
N VAL A 44 -9.76 1.55 4.24
CA VAL A 44 -10.06 1.74 2.82
C VAL A 44 -9.26 2.92 2.26
N ASP A 45 -9.34 4.07 2.92
CA ASP A 45 -8.65 5.28 2.47
C ASP A 45 -7.12 5.07 2.45
N LEU A 46 -6.54 4.46 3.48
CA LEU A 46 -5.09 4.17 3.54
C LEU A 46 -4.65 3.12 2.49
N ALA A 47 -5.46 2.11 2.22
CA ALA A 47 -5.19 1.14 1.17
C ALA A 47 -5.23 1.81 -0.22
N LEU A 48 -6.20 2.70 -0.45
CA LEU A 48 -6.29 3.47 -1.68
C LEU A 48 -5.13 4.46 -1.83
N VAL A 49 -4.72 5.15 -0.74
CA VAL A 49 -3.50 5.98 -0.70
C VAL A 49 -2.30 5.16 -1.13
N THR A 50 -2.16 3.93 -0.61
CA THR A 50 -1.04 3.05 -0.93
C THR A 50 -0.96 2.73 -2.42
N ILE A 51 -2.09 2.35 -3.02
CA ILE A 51 -2.16 2.00 -4.44
C ILE A 51 -1.91 3.24 -5.31
N LEU A 52 -2.56 4.37 -5.02
CA LEU A 52 -2.39 5.61 -5.78
C LEU A 52 -0.98 6.21 -5.68
N ALA A 53 -0.29 5.99 -4.55
CA ALA A 53 1.11 6.37 -4.37
C ALA A 53 2.10 5.46 -5.15
N GLY A 54 1.63 4.35 -5.73
CA GLY A 54 2.49 3.39 -6.41
C GLY A 54 3.20 2.42 -5.45
N GLY A 55 2.72 2.28 -4.21
CA GLY A 55 3.39 1.53 -3.15
C GLY A 55 2.75 0.18 -2.83
N HIS A 56 3.29 -0.45 -1.77
CA HIS A 56 2.79 -1.68 -1.16
C HIS A 56 2.35 -1.40 0.27
N GLY A 57 1.35 -2.14 0.76
CA GLY A 57 0.74 -1.93 2.07
C GLY A 57 0.83 -3.16 2.95
N LEU A 58 0.97 -2.95 4.26
CA LEU A 58 0.97 -4.00 5.27
C LEU A 58 -0.29 -3.84 6.15
N LEU A 59 -1.24 -4.77 6.01
CA LEU A 59 -2.49 -4.82 6.77
C LEU A 59 -2.28 -5.65 8.05
N VAL A 60 -2.21 -4.98 9.19
CA VAL A 60 -2.02 -5.63 10.50
C VAL A 60 -3.36 -5.71 11.20
N GLY A 61 -3.80 -6.93 11.53
CA GLY A 61 -5.08 -7.09 12.22
C GLY A 61 -5.46 -8.55 12.39
N LEU A 62 -6.45 -8.79 13.26
CA LEU A 62 -6.92 -10.13 13.58
C LEU A 62 -7.60 -10.82 12.39
N PRO A 63 -7.70 -12.16 12.41
CA PRO A 63 -8.51 -12.90 11.46
C PRO A 63 -9.97 -12.43 11.47
N GLY A 64 -10.64 -12.52 10.32
CA GLY A 64 -12.07 -12.19 10.19
C GLY A 64 -12.41 -10.71 10.03
N LEU A 65 -11.43 -9.80 10.03
CA LEU A 65 -11.66 -8.35 9.87
C LEU A 65 -11.77 -7.91 8.39
N ALA A 66 -12.44 -8.69 7.54
CA ALA A 66 -12.72 -8.37 6.13
C ALA A 66 -11.52 -7.97 5.24
N LYS A 67 -10.27 -8.26 5.65
CA LYS A 67 -9.04 -7.96 4.89
C LYS A 67 -9.09 -8.53 3.47
N THR A 68 -9.52 -9.79 3.33
CA THR A 68 -9.68 -10.44 2.02
C THR A 68 -10.70 -9.71 1.14
N LYS A 69 -11.87 -9.40 1.71
CA LYS A 69 -12.95 -8.69 1.00
C LYS A 69 -12.50 -7.30 0.55
N LEU A 70 -11.71 -6.60 1.37
CA LEU A 70 -11.13 -5.30 1.01
C LEU A 70 -10.24 -5.41 -0.24
N VAL A 71 -9.30 -6.37 -0.26
CA VAL A 71 -8.38 -6.50 -1.41
C VAL A 71 -9.12 -6.93 -2.69
N GLU A 72 -10.08 -7.85 -2.59
CA GLU A 72 -10.92 -8.25 -3.73
C GLU A 72 -11.77 -7.09 -4.27
N THR A 73 -12.33 -6.28 -3.36
CA THR A 73 -13.12 -5.09 -3.71
C THR A 73 -12.25 -4.05 -4.41
N LEU A 74 -11.05 -3.78 -3.87
CA LEU A 74 -10.08 -2.89 -4.51
C LEU A 74 -9.68 -3.38 -5.91
N GLY A 75 -9.37 -4.68 -6.06
CA GLY A 75 -9.03 -5.26 -7.36
C GLY A 75 -10.15 -5.06 -8.38
N THR A 76 -11.38 -5.36 -7.98
CA THR A 76 -12.56 -5.21 -8.84
C THR A 76 -12.84 -3.76 -9.21
N VAL A 77 -12.90 -2.86 -8.22
CA VAL A 77 -13.27 -1.44 -8.42
C VAL A 77 -12.22 -0.72 -9.26
N LEU A 78 -10.94 -1.00 -9.03
CA LEU A 78 -9.81 -0.36 -9.72
C LEU A 78 -9.45 -1.03 -11.06
N GLY A 79 -10.15 -2.11 -11.44
CA GLY A 79 -9.94 -2.81 -12.70
C GLY A 79 -8.59 -3.52 -12.78
N LEU A 80 -8.10 -4.04 -11.65
CA LEU A 80 -6.84 -4.75 -11.53
C LEU A 80 -7.06 -6.27 -11.55
N ASP A 81 -6.20 -7.00 -12.26
CA ASP A 81 -6.04 -8.44 -12.02
C ASP A 81 -5.56 -8.62 -10.58
N ALA A 82 -6.36 -9.31 -9.77
CA ALA A 82 -6.08 -9.54 -8.37
C ALA A 82 -5.90 -11.03 -8.09
N ARG A 83 -4.85 -11.38 -7.35
CA ARG A 83 -4.61 -12.75 -6.89
C ARG A 83 -4.36 -12.76 -5.40
N ARG A 84 -4.62 -13.92 -4.80
CA ARG A 84 -4.37 -14.18 -3.38
C ARG A 84 -3.41 -15.35 -3.23
N VAL A 85 -2.47 -15.20 -2.30
CA VAL A 85 -1.57 -16.27 -1.85
C VAL A 85 -1.64 -16.31 -0.34
N GLN A 86 -1.89 -17.51 0.18
CA GLN A 86 -1.77 -17.79 1.59
C GLN A 86 -0.34 -18.17 1.90
N PHE A 87 0.32 -17.45 2.82
CA PHE A 87 1.66 -17.80 3.26
C PHE A 87 1.55 -18.89 4.33
N THR A 88 2.28 -19.97 4.11
CA THR A 88 2.37 -21.12 5.00
C THR A 88 3.84 -21.47 5.25
N PRO A 89 4.16 -22.20 6.33
CA PRO A 89 5.55 -22.54 6.65
C PRO A 89 6.28 -23.36 5.56
N ASP A 90 5.53 -24.10 4.76
CA ASP A 90 6.01 -24.95 3.66
C ASP A 90 6.09 -24.24 2.29
N LEU A 91 5.57 -23.01 2.19
CA LEU A 91 5.56 -22.25 0.94
C LEU A 91 6.98 -21.94 0.47
N MET A 92 7.31 -22.35 -0.75
CA MET A 92 8.63 -22.14 -1.35
C MET A 92 8.66 -20.85 -2.19
N PRO A 93 9.84 -20.23 -2.40
CA PRO A 93 9.99 -19.10 -3.30
C PRO A 93 9.43 -19.34 -4.72
N SER A 94 9.60 -20.56 -5.26
CA SER A 94 9.08 -20.95 -6.58
C SER A 94 7.56 -20.91 -6.66
N ASP A 95 6.85 -21.15 -5.55
CA ASP A 95 5.38 -21.12 -5.51
C ASP A 95 4.85 -19.69 -5.62
N ILE A 96 5.70 -18.69 -5.35
CA ILE A 96 5.40 -17.26 -5.45
C ILE A 96 5.88 -16.70 -6.79
N LEU A 97 7.15 -16.96 -7.12
CA LEU A 97 7.82 -16.39 -8.30
C LEU A 97 7.45 -17.14 -9.58
N GLY A 98 7.10 -18.41 -9.50
CA GLY A 98 6.95 -19.31 -10.63
C GLY A 98 8.11 -20.31 -10.72
N THR A 99 7.92 -21.31 -11.56
CA THR A 99 8.87 -22.40 -11.77
C THR A 99 8.97 -22.76 -13.24
N GLU A 100 10.12 -23.28 -13.66
CA GLU A 100 10.20 -23.98 -14.94
C GLU A 100 9.75 -25.43 -14.75
N ILE A 101 8.95 -25.91 -15.69
CA ILE A 101 8.58 -27.31 -15.80
C ILE A 101 9.09 -27.85 -17.13
N LEU A 102 9.45 -29.13 -17.13
CA LEU A 102 9.76 -29.86 -18.35
C LEU A 102 8.43 -30.24 -19.01
N ASP A 103 8.16 -29.65 -20.17
CA ASP A 103 7.01 -29.97 -21.01
C ASP A 103 7.47 -30.96 -22.10
N GLU A 104 6.63 -31.94 -22.41
CA GLU A 104 6.87 -32.91 -23.47
C GLU A 104 5.73 -32.80 -24.49
N ASP A 105 6.05 -32.31 -25.69
CA ASP A 105 5.08 -32.17 -26.76
C ASP A 105 4.71 -33.54 -27.36
N ALA A 106 3.63 -33.61 -28.15
CA ALA A 106 3.11 -34.83 -28.78
C ALA A 106 4.17 -35.62 -29.59
N ASP A 107 5.22 -34.93 -30.06
CA ASP A 107 6.37 -35.49 -30.79
C ASP A 107 7.54 -35.97 -29.87
N ARG A 108 7.33 -36.08 -28.55
CA ARG A 108 8.35 -36.42 -27.52
C ARG A 108 9.54 -35.45 -27.45
N ARG A 109 9.36 -34.21 -27.91
CA ARG A 109 10.36 -33.16 -27.72
C ARG A 109 10.20 -32.55 -26.34
N ARG A 110 11.30 -32.53 -25.59
CA ARG A 110 11.38 -31.93 -24.26
C ARG A 110 11.75 -30.45 -24.38
N SER A 111 10.93 -29.58 -23.81
CA SER A 111 11.20 -28.14 -23.70
C SER A 111 10.93 -27.66 -22.29
N PHE A 112 11.75 -26.74 -21.78
CA PHE A 112 11.45 -26.06 -20.52
C PHE A 112 10.42 -24.96 -20.77
N ARG A 113 9.37 -24.92 -19.96
CA ARG A 113 8.34 -23.90 -19.99
C ARG A 113 8.24 -23.24 -18.63
N PHE A 114 8.31 -21.91 -18.62
CA PHE A 114 8.08 -21.13 -17.41
C PHE A 114 6.58 -21.05 -17.08
N VAL A 115 6.24 -21.48 -15.86
CA VAL A 115 4.91 -21.33 -15.27
C VAL A 115 4.95 -20.15 -14.31
N LYS A 116 4.23 -19.10 -14.69
CA LYS A 116 4.12 -17.86 -13.91
C LYS A 116 3.52 -18.12 -12.53
N GLY A 117 4.22 -17.69 -11.50
CA GLY A 117 3.70 -17.67 -10.14
C GLY A 117 2.63 -16.59 -9.93
N PRO A 118 2.03 -16.55 -8.73
CA PRO A 118 0.99 -15.59 -8.37
C PRO A 118 1.43 -14.13 -8.37
N VAL A 119 2.73 -13.82 -8.31
CA VAL A 119 3.24 -12.43 -8.44
C VAL A 119 2.97 -11.82 -9.82
N PHE A 120 2.69 -12.63 -10.84
CA PHE A 120 2.30 -12.14 -12.17
C PHE A 120 0.83 -11.71 -12.20
N THR A 121 0.53 -10.68 -11.43
CA THR A 121 -0.77 -10.04 -11.28
C THR A 121 -0.57 -8.54 -11.08
N GLN A 122 -1.63 -7.74 -10.95
CA GLN A 122 -1.52 -6.31 -10.70
C GLN A 122 -1.77 -5.94 -9.23
N LEU A 123 -2.58 -6.73 -8.52
CA LEU A 123 -2.82 -6.61 -7.09
C LEU A 123 -2.70 -7.98 -6.41
N LEU A 124 -1.63 -8.17 -5.65
CA LEU A 124 -1.39 -9.40 -4.90
C LEU A 124 -1.78 -9.21 -3.42
N MET A 125 -2.70 -10.04 -2.94
CA MET A 125 -2.90 -10.27 -1.51
C MET A 125 -1.91 -11.32 -1.02
N ALA A 126 -0.99 -10.94 -0.14
CA ALA A 126 -0.06 -11.86 0.51
C ALA A 126 -0.51 -12.09 1.96
N ASP A 127 -1.35 -13.09 2.16
CA ASP A 127 -2.00 -13.33 3.46
C ASP A 127 -1.05 -14.00 4.43
N GLU A 128 -0.94 -13.46 5.65
CA GLU A 128 -0.11 -13.97 6.74
C GLU A 128 1.38 -14.11 6.37
N ILE A 129 1.95 -13.04 5.79
CA ILE A 129 3.35 -13.03 5.29
C ILE A 129 4.38 -13.48 6.35
N ASN A 130 4.07 -13.27 7.63
CA ASN A 130 4.88 -13.70 8.76
C ASN A 130 4.89 -15.22 8.97
N ARG A 131 4.08 -16.03 8.29
CA ARG A 131 4.10 -17.51 8.44
C ARG A 131 5.07 -18.22 7.50
N ALA A 132 5.51 -17.57 6.41
CA ALA A 132 6.48 -18.18 5.50
C ALA A 132 7.91 -17.97 5.97
N SER A 133 8.81 -18.84 5.50
CA SER A 133 10.24 -18.73 5.78
C SER A 133 10.83 -17.37 5.35
N PRO A 134 11.91 -16.90 6.00
CA PRO A 134 12.59 -15.66 5.60
C PRO A 134 13.03 -15.62 4.13
N ARG A 135 13.33 -16.80 3.55
CA ARG A 135 13.70 -16.91 2.13
C ARG A 135 12.50 -16.63 1.21
N THR A 136 11.34 -17.17 1.55
CA THR A 136 10.08 -16.97 0.81
C THR A 136 9.59 -15.53 0.94
N GLN A 137 9.69 -14.93 2.14
CA GLN A 137 9.43 -13.50 2.35
C GLN A 137 10.35 -12.64 1.48
N SER A 138 11.65 -12.94 1.46
CA SER A 138 12.64 -12.19 0.67
C SER A 138 12.36 -12.25 -0.83
N ALA A 139 11.88 -13.38 -1.35
CA ALA A 139 11.52 -13.54 -2.75
C ALA A 139 10.38 -12.60 -3.16
N LEU A 140 9.30 -12.51 -2.37
CA LEU A 140 8.22 -11.57 -2.62
C LEU A 140 8.71 -10.10 -2.54
N LEU A 141 9.50 -9.78 -1.52
CA LEU A 141 10.00 -8.41 -1.31
C LEU A 141 10.98 -7.96 -2.38
N GLN A 142 11.73 -8.89 -2.97
CA GLN A 142 12.56 -8.61 -4.15
C GLN A 142 11.68 -8.28 -5.35
N ALA A 143 10.65 -9.09 -5.62
CA ALA A 143 9.69 -8.85 -6.70
C ALA A 143 8.99 -7.48 -6.55
N MET A 144 8.64 -7.09 -5.32
CA MET A 144 8.11 -5.76 -4.99
C MET A 144 9.06 -4.63 -5.38
N GLN A 145 10.36 -4.78 -5.08
CA GLN A 145 11.35 -3.73 -5.30
C GLN A 145 11.83 -3.64 -6.75
N GLU A 146 11.94 -4.78 -7.43
CA GLU A 146 12.54 -4.89 -8.76
C GLU A 146 11.48 -4.81 -9.88
N HIS A 147 10.22 -5.13 -9.59
CA HIS A 147 9.13 -5.25 -10.57
C HIS A 147 9.39 -6.26 -11.70
N PHE A 148 10.33 -7.18 -11.48
CA PHE A 148 10.59 -8.36 -12.31
C PHE A 148 11.06 -9.50 -11.40
N VAL A 149 11.08 -10.71 -11.93
CA VAL A 149 11.67 -11.88 -11.27
C VAL A 149 12.68 -12.54 -12.20
N SER A 150 13.70 -13.17 -11.63
CA SER A 150 14.68 -13.96 -12.37
C SER A 150 14.52 -15.43 -12.02
N VAL A 151 14.13 -16.25 -13.00
CA VAL A 151 13.95 -17.70 -12.83
C VAL A 151 14.81 -18.39 -13.88
N ALA A 152 15.62 -19.38 -13.45
CA ALA A 152 16.56 -20.10 -14.31
C ALA A 152 17.55 -19.22 -15.13
N GLY A 153 17.82 -18.00 -14.65
CA GLY A 153 18.70 -17.04 -15.35
C GLY A 153 17.97 -16.16 -16.36
N GLU A 154 16.68 -16.35 -16.59
CA GLU A 154 15.85 -15.50 -17.44
C GLU A 154 15.06 -14.47 -16.62
N ARG A 155 14.95 -13.26 -17.16
CA ARG A 155 14.18 -12.16 -16.57
C ARG A 155 12.74 -12.21 -17.08
N HIS A 156 11.80 -12.11 -16.15
CA HIS A 156 10.37 -11.99 -16.43
C HIS A 156 9.79 -10.76 -15.74
N ASP A 157 9.35 -9.77 -16.51
CA ASP A 157 8.75 -8.55 -15.97
C ASP A 157 7.34 -8.80 -15.42
N LEU A 158 7.03 -8.15 -14.29
CA LEU A 158 5.70 -8.23 -13.69
C LEU A 158 4.71 -7.31 -14.42
N PRO A 159 3.40 -7.65 -14.44
CA PRO A 159 2.37 -6.76 -14.95
C PRO A 159 2.40 -5.38 -14.26
N ARG A 160 1.98 -4.33 -14.98
CA ARG A 160 1.93 -2.96 -14.45
C ARG A 160 0.49 -2.46 -14.34
N PRO A 161 0.13 -1.74 -13.26
CA PRO A 161 0.91 -1.56 -12.05
C PRO A 161 1.01 -2.88 -11.25
N PHE A 162 1.98 -3.00 -10.34
CA PHE A 162 2.12 -4.15 -9.45
C PHE A 162 2.10 -3.68 -7.99
N HIS A 163 1.08 -4.11 -7.26
CA HIS A 163 0.87 -3.79 -5.85
C HIS A 163 0.78 -5.05 -5.02
N VAL A 164 1.19 -4.92 -3.75
CA VAL A 164 1.09 -5.99 -2.76
C VAL A 164 0.41 -5.41 -1.55
N LEU A 165 -0.67 -6.03 -1.12
CA LEU A 165 -1.30 -5.83 0.19
C LEU A 165 -1.04 -7.08 1.00
N ALA A 166 0.03 -7.03 1.80
CA ALA A 166 0.41 -8.12 2.68
C ALA A 166 -0.40 -8.04 3.98
N THR A 167 -0.75 -9.17 4.58
CA THR A 167 -1.40 -9.19 5.89
C THR A 167 -0.49 -9.80 6.95
N GLN A 168 -0.63 -9.34 8.19
CA GLN A 168 0.00 -9.94 9.36
C GLN A 168 -1.01 -10.10 10.49
N ASN A 169 -0.93 -11.23 11.17
CA ASN A 169 -1.69 -11.49 12.38
C ASN A 169 -0.79 -11.27 13.61
N PRO A 170 -1.07 -10.28 14.47
CA PRO A 170 -0.18 -9.91 15.57
C PRO A 170 -0.19 -10.89 16.75
N ILE A 171 -1.18 -11.78 16.86
CA ILE A 171 -1.36 -12.67 18.02
C ILE A 171 -0.78 -14.07 17.78
N GLU A 172 -0.37 -14.40 16.56
CA GLU A 172 0.07 -15.76 16.23
C GLU A 172 1.47 -16.05 16.80
N GLN A 173 1.56 -17.02 17.72
CA GLN A 173 2.78 -17.30 18.51
C GLN A 173 3.58 -18.51 18.00
N GLU A 174 2.98 -19.38 17.17
CA GLU A 174 3.65 -20.58 16.66
C GLU A 174 3.95 -20.46 15.17
N GLY A 175 5.19 -20.79 14.78
CA GLY A 175 5.57 -20.86 13.37
C GLY A 175 5.64 -19.53 12.63
N THR A 176 5.76 -18.40 13.34
CA THR A 176 5.89 -17.07 12.72
C THR A 176 7.33 -16.59 12.67
N TYR A 177 7.71 -16.00 11.54
CA TYR A 177 8.95 -15.29 11.26
C TYR A 177 8.64 -13.79 11.10
N PRO A 178 8.97 -12.94 12.09
CA PRO A 178 8.75 -11.51 11.96
C PRO A 178 9.59 -10.96 10.82
N LEU A 179 9.03 -10.00 10.07
CA LEU A 179 9.76 -9.29 9.02
C LEU A 179 10.86 -8.43 9.68
N PRO A 180 12.13 -8.57 9.28
CA PRO A 180 13.18 -7.64 9.66
C PRO A 180 12.85 -6.20 9.29
N GLU A 181 13.44 -5.24 9.98
CA GLU A 181 13.18 -3.81 9.81
C GLU A 181 13.46 -3.34 8.38
N ALA A 182 14.55 -3.84 7.78
CA ALA A 182 14.90 -3.56 6.39
C ALA A 182 13.87 -4.10 5.38
N GLN A 183 13.07 -5.09 5.77
CA GLN A 183 11.97 -5.62 4.97
C GLN A 183 10.70 -4.80 5.15
N LEU A 184 10.35 -4.45 6.39
CA LEU A 184 9.22 -3.58 6.69
C LEU A 184 9.33 -2.23 5.97
N ASP A 185 10.51 -1.65 5.91
CA ASP A 185 10.74 -0.34 5.27
C ASP A 185 10.37 -0.30 3.77
N ARG A 186 10.23 -1.47 3.10
CA ARG A 186 9.76 -1.57 1.70
C ARG A 186 8.25 -1.34 1.55
N PHE A 187 7.47 -1.44 2.64
CA PHE A 187 6.05 -1.10 2.62
C PHE A 187 5.88 0.41 2.77
N LEU A 188 5.02 1.02 1.94
CA LEU A 188 4.71 2.44 2.02
C LEU A 188 4.04 2.75 3.37
N LEU A 189 2.96 2.02 3.65
CA LEU A 189 2.12 2.16 4.84
C LEU A 189 1.98 0.81 5.56
N GLU A 190 2.00 0.87 6.89
CA GLU A 190 1.42 -0.14 7.75
C GLU A 190 0.05 0.36 8.24
N ILE A 191 -0.98 -0.46 8.10
CA ILE A 191 -2.39 -0.10 8.27
C ILE A 191 -2.99 -1.05 9.31
N ASP A 192 -3.40 -0.50 10.46
CA ASP A 192 -4.08 -1.28 11.48
C ASP A 192 -5.55 -1.49 11.10
N VAL A 193 -5.98 -2.74 11.14
CA VAL A 193 -7.37 -3.14 10.92
C VAL A 193 -7.96 -3.53 12.27
N GLY A 194 -8.84 -2.68 12.78
CA GLY A 194 -9.57 -2.89 14.03
C GLY A 194 -10.95 -3.51 13.82
N TYR A 195 -11.63 -3.81 14.93
CA TYR A 195 -13.03 -4.19 14.90
C TYR A 195 -13.91 -3.02 14.44
N PRO A 196 -14.94 -3.27 13.61
CA PRO A 196 -15.90 -2.24 13.26
C PRO A 196 -16.70 -1.82 14.50
N ASP A 197 -17.24 -0.59 14.47
CA ASP A 197 -18.18 -0.18 15.51
C ASP A 197 -19.50 -0.97 15.40
N ARG A 198 -20.33 -0.88 16.44
CA ARG A 198 -21.61 -1.60 16.52
C ARG A 198 -22.56 -1.27 15.34
N ALA A 199 -22.54 -0.04 14.84
CA ALA A 199 -23.43 0.37 13.76
C ALA A 199 -22.99 -0.25 12.43
N ALA A 200 -21.69 -0.23 12.16
CA ALA A 200 -21.08 -0.89 11.02
C ALA A 200 -21.23 -2.41 11.10
N GLU A 201 -21.00 -3.03 12.27
CA GLU A 201 -21.20 -4.46 12.48
C GLU A 201 -22.66 -4.86 12.22
N ARG A 202 -23.63 -4.05 12.67
CA ARG A 202 -25.05 -4.26 12.33
C ARG A 202 -25.30 -4.23 10.83
N ARG A 203 -24.68 -3.29 10.09
CA ARG A 203 -24.81 -3.26 8.61
C ARG A 203 -24.19 -4.51 7.99
N ILE A 204 -23.00 -4.91 8.42
CA ILE A 204 -22.35 -6.15 7.97
C ILE A 204 -23.30 -7.32 8.16
N LEU A 205 -23.87 -7.49 9.36
CA LEU A 205 -24.84 -8.57 9.61
C LEU A 205 -26.01 -8.53 8.63
N ILE A 206 -26.64 -7.37 8.40
CA ILE A 206 -27.81 -7.27 7.52
C ILE A 206 -27.44 -7.53 6.05
N GLU A 207 -26.36 -6.92 5.57
CA GLU A 207 -26.01 -6.93 4.14
C GLU A 207 -25.25 -8.18 3.70
N THR A 208 -24.58 -8.87 4.62
CA THR A 208 -23.83 -10.11 4.30
C THR A 208 -24.61 -11.39 4.61
N THR A 209 -25.67 -11.33 5.40
CA THR A 209 -26.54 -12.50 5.69
C THR A 209 -27.84 -12.50 4.90
N GLY A 210 -28.08 -11.44 4.10
CA GLY A 210 -29.19 -11.37 3.16
C GLY A 210 -29.00 -12.28 1.93
N ILE A 211 -30.05 -12.39 1.12
CA ILE A 211 -30.03 -13.16 -0.14
C ILE A 211 -29.27 -12.39 -1.24
N GLU A 212 -29.31 -11.05 -1.20
CA GLU A 212 -28.62 -10.18 -2.14
C GLU A 212 -27.29 -9.69 -1.55
N GLU A 213 -26.18 -10.08 -2.17
CA GLU A 213 -24.86 -9.52 -1.85
C GLU A 213 -24.60 -8.27 -2.70
N THR A 214 -24.25 -7.16 -2.05
CA THR A 214 -23.68 -5.99 -2.73
C THR A 214 -22.34 -6.37 -3.34
N ARG A 215 -22.32 -6.52 -4.68
CA ARG A 215 -21.10 -6.86 -5.43
C ARG A 215 -20.38 -5.59 -5.87
N ALA A 216 -19.07 -5.58 -5.62
CA ALA A 216 -18.18 -4.58 -6.19
C ALA A 216 -18.31 -4.59 -7.73
N ARG A 217 -18.31 -3.40 -8.32
CA ARG A 217 -18.32 -3.22 -9.78
C ARG A 217 -17.04 -2.48 -10.17
N SER A 218 -16.52 -2.78 -11.35
CA SER A 218 -15.42 -1.99 -11.90
C SER A 218 -15.90 -0.56 -12.18
N VAL A 219 -15.19 0.40 -11.61
CA VAL A 219 -15.48 1.84 -11.73
C VAL A 219 -14.33 2.57 -12.42
N MET A 220 -13.13 2.00 -12.37
CA MET A 220 -11.92 2.52 -12.99
C MET A 220 -11.21 1.40 -13.75
N THR A 221 -10.54 1.78 -14.82
CA THR A 221 -9.66 0.92 -15.61
C THR A 221 -8.21 0.98 -15.10
N THR A 222 -7.42 -0.04 -15.42
CA THR A 222 -5.96 -0.02 -15.16
C THR A 222 -5.30 1.25 -15.71
N GLU A 223 -5.69 1.71 -16.90
CA GLU A 223 -5.07 2.86 -17.57
C GLU A 223 -5.39 4.19 -16.85
N GLU A 224 -6.63 4.35 -16.38
CA GLU A 224 -7.04 5.48 -15.54
C GLU A 224 -6.28 5.47 -14.21
N LEU A 225 -6.11 4.30 -13.58
CA LEU A 225 -5.30 4.19 -12.36
C LEU A 225 -3.84 4.59 -12.60
N LEU A 226 -3.22 4.12 -13.68
CA LEU A 226 -1.86 4.52 -14.06
C LEU A 226 -1.76 6.02 -14.35
N THR A 227 -2.84 6.64 -14.85
CA THR A 227 -2.93 8.08 -15.05
C THR A 227 -3.00 8.82 -13.71
N ALA A 228 -3.83 8.33 -12.78
CA ALA A 228 -3.91 8.87 -11.42
C ALA A 228 -2.58 8.75 -10.66
N GLN A 229 -1.88 7.62 -10.74
CA GLN A 229 -0.55 7.45 -10.15
C GLN A 229 0.49 8.42 -10.71
N ARG A 230 0.46 8.66 -12.03
CA ARG A 230 1.31 9.67 -12.67
C ARG A 230 0.96 11.08 -12.19
N LEU A 231 -0.32 11.38 -12.00
CA LEU A 231 -0.76 12.66 -11.43
C LEU A 231 -0.26 12.83 -9.99
N VAL A 232 -0.38 11.83 -9.12
CA VAL A 232 0.14 11.85 -7.75
C VAL A 232 1.62 12.22 -7.72
N ARG A 233 2.44 11.70 -8.65
CA ARG A 233 3.87 12.06 -8.72
C ARG A 233 4.13 13.49 -9.19
N ARG A 234 3.17 14.13 -9.85
CA ARG A 234 3.27 15.48 -10.41
C ARG A 234 2.59 16.55 -9.56
N LEU A 235 1.74 16.18 -8.59
CA LEU A 235 1.08 17.16 -7.73
C LEU A 235 2.12 18.04 -7.01
N PRO A 236 1.95 19.37 -7.03
CA PRO A 236 2.85 20.28 -6.34
C PRO A 236 2.78 20.05 -4.82
N VAL A 237 3.89 20.30 -4.13
CA VAL A 237 3.96 20.25 -2.67
C VAL A 237 4.50 21.61 -2.25
N GLY A 238 3.72 22.33 -1.44
CA GLY A 238 4.16 23.62 -0.91
C GLY A 238 5.32 23.47 0.06
N GLU A 239 6.16 24.49 0.16
CA GLU A 239 7.34 24.52 1.03
C GLU A 239 6.99 24.12 2.48
N ALA A 240 5.89 24.66 3.02
CA ALA A 240 5.42 24.35 4.37
C ALA A 240 5.16 22.85 4.59
N VAL A 241 4.73 22.12 3.55
CA VAL A 241 4.50 20.67 3.64
C VAL A 241 5.83 19.91 3.57
N VAL A 242 6.77 20.36 2.74
CA VAL A 242 8.12 19.78 2.68
C VAL A 242 8.82 19.93 4.02
N GLU A 243 8.83 21.13 4.59
CA GLU A 243 9.42 21.40 5.90
C GLU A 243 8.73 20.58 7.00
N ALA A 244 7.40 20.51 7.01
CA ALA A 244 6.67 19.68 7.99
C ALA A 244 7.05 18.19 7.90
N ILE A 245 7.28 17.65 6.69
CA ILE A 245 7.74 16.26 6.50
C ILE A 245 9.17 16.10 7.04
N LEU A 246 10.06 17.06 6.75
CA LEU A 246 11.44 17.04 7.22
C LEU A 246 11.51 17.13 8.75
N ASP A 247 10.79 18.07 9.35
CA ASP A 247 10.73 18.27 10.79
C ASP A 247 10.20 17.02 11.49
N LEU A 248 9.10 16.44 11.00
CA LEU A 248 8.53 15.21 11.57
C LEU A 248 9.53 14.05 11.50
N VAL A 249 10.09 13.75 10.33
CA VAL A 249 11.00 12.60 10.16
C VAL A 249 12.29 12.79 10.96
N ARG A 250 12.85 14.00 10.98
CA ARG A 250 14.07 14.28 11.75
C ARG A 250 13.83 14.25 13.25
N SER A 251 12.68 14.74 13.71
CA SER A 251 12.30 14.73 15.13
C SER A 251 12.20 13.31 15.70
N ALA A 252 11.94 12.31 14.85
CA ALA A 252 11.83 10.90 15.22
C ALA A 252 13.17 10.13 15.26
N ARG A 253 14.32 10.79 15.10
CA ARG A 253 15.65 10.14 15.10
C ARG A 253 16.24 10.06 16.52
N PRO A 254 16.80 8.91 16.94
CA PRO A 254 17.28 8.74 18.31
C PRO A 254 18.40 9.71 18.71
N ASP A 255 19.33 10.02 17.80
CA ASP A 255 20.54 10.80 18.13
C ASP A 255 20.41 12.31 17.89
N SER A 256 19.50 12.72 17.00
CA SER A 256 19.40 14.11 16.51
C SER A 256 17.97 14.65 16.47
N GLY A 257 17.01 13.85 16.94
CA GLY A 257 15.61 14.21 16.96
C GLY A 257 15.21 15.00 18.20
N ASP A 258 13.91 15.00 18.46
CA ASP A 258 13.31 15.73 19.56
C ASP A 258 13.72 15.15 20.92
N GLY A 259 13.78 15.99 21.95
CA GLY A 259 14.10 15.55 23.31
C GLY A 259 13.19 14.44 23.83
N ILE A 260 11.93 14.35 23.37
CA ILE A 260 11.01 13.30 23.78
C ILE A 260 11.42 11.90 23.31
N VAL A 261 12.20 11.77 22.23
CA VAL A 261 12.60 10.47 21.68
C VAL A 261 13.94 9.97 22.22
N LYS A 262 14.72 10.84 22.88
CA LYS A 262 16.07 10.55 23.37
C LYS A 262 16.05 9.41 24.39
N GLY A 263 16.80 8.35 24.11
CA GLY A 263 16.85 7.14 24.95
C GLY A 263 15.61 6.23 24.85
N LYS A 264 14.57 6.65 24.12
CA LYS A 264 13.33 5.88 23.93
C LYS A 264 13.34 5.03 22.66
N LEU A 265 14.12 5.41 21.64
CA LEU A 265 14.20 4.69 20.37
C LEU A 265 15.54 3.96 20.20
N LEU A 266 15.49 2.73 19.67
CA LEU A 266 16.65 1.99 19.20
C LEU A 266 17.10 2.48 17.82
N TRP A 267 16.13 2.81 16.97
CA TRP A 267 16.34 3.36 15.63
C TRP A 267 15.10 4.15 15.20
N GLY A 268 15.27 5.03 14.22
CA GLY A 268 14.23 5.92 13.73
C GLY A 268 14.21 6.01 12.20
N PRO A 269 13.30 6.82 11.64
CA PRO A 269 13.01 6.81 10.22
C PRO A 269 14.13 7.46 9.38
N GLY A 270 14.46 6.79 8.27
CA GLY A 270 15.41 7.27 7.27
C GLY A 270 14.77 8.12 6.16
N PRO A 271 15.54 8.50 5.11
CA PRO A 271 15.05 9.31 3.99
C PRO A 271 13.85 8.70 3.24
N ARG A 272 13.73 7.37 3.23
CA ARG A 272 12.58 6.66 2.65
C ARG A 272 11.26 7.03 3.33
N ALA A 273 11.27 7.34 4.62
CA ALA A 273 10.08 7.84 5.31
C ALA A 273 9.62 9.20 4.75
N SER A 274 10.56 10.12 4.47
CA SER A 274 10.24 11.41 3.86
C SER A 274 9.68 11.25 2.44
N GLN A 275 10.24 10.32 1.65
CA GLN A 275 9.75 9.99 0.32
C GLN A 275 8.34 9.36 0.39
N ALA A 276 8.13 8.42 1.31
CA ALA A 276 6.85 7.77 1.55
C ALA A 276 5.77 8.79 1.97
N LEU A 277 6.07 9.68 2.92
CA LEU A 277 5.18 10.77 3.33
C LEU A 277 4.82 11.65 2.14
N THR A 278 5.80 12.07 1.35
CA THR A 278 5.57 12.95 0.19
C THR A 278 4.59 12.32 -0.81
N LEU A 279 4.76 11.04 -1.15
CA LEU A 279 3.85 10.34 -2.06
C LEU A 279 2.47 10.12 -1.42
N ALA A 280 2.44 9.73 -0.14
CA ALA A 280 1.21 9.46 0.58
C ALA A 280 0.35 10.72 0.76
N VAL A 281 0.93 11.88 1.11
CA VAL A 281 0.17 13.13 1.27
C VAL A 281 -0.42 13.62 -0.05
N ARG A 282 0.29 13.44 -1.17
CA ARG A 282 -0.23 13.75 -2.51
C ARG A 282 -1.38 12.82 -2.90
N ALA A 283 -1.23 11.52 -2.65
CA ALA A 283 -2.30 10.55 -2.90
C ALA A 283 -3.53 10.84 -2.03
N ARG A 284 -3.34 11.17 -0.75
CA ARG A 284 -4.42 11.58 0.16
C ARG A 284 -5.14 12.83 -0.30
N ALA A 285 -4.39 13.87 -0.70
CA ALA A 285 -4.98 15.08 -1.25
C ALA A 285 -5.88 14.76 -2.46
N LEU A 286 -5.41 13.90 -3.37
CA LEU A 286 -6.19 13.48 -4.55
C LEU A 286 -7.47 12.74 -4.16
N ILE A 287 -7.42 11.83 -3.19
CA ILE A 287 -8.60 11.11 -2.66
C ILE A 287 -9.62 12.07 -2.05
N GLU A 288 -9.15 13.12 -1.39
CA GLU A 288 -9.98 14.16 -0.78
C GLU A 288 -10.43 15.23 -1.79
N GLY A 289 -10.19 15.04 -3.09
CA GLY A 289 -10.64 15.98 -4.13
C GLY A 289 -9.74 17.22 -4.31
N ARG A 290 -8.53 17.23 -3.72
CA ARG A 290 -7.59 18.36 -3.74
C ARG A 290 -6.39 18.10 -4.66
N VAL A 291 -5.90 19.16 -5.29
CA VAL A 291 -4.72 19.14 -6.18
C VAL A 291 -3.41 19.56 -5.50
N ALA A 292 -3.43 19.76 -4.17
CA ALA A 292 -2.24 20.04 -3.37
C ALA A 292 -2.42 19.52 -1.94
N PRO A 293 -1.38 18.92 -1.35
CA PRO A 293 -1.40 18.50 0.05
C PRO A 293 -1.23 19.68 1.00
N SER A 294 -1.56 19.45 2.26
CA SER A 294 -1.48 20.37 3.38
C SER A 294 -0.71 19.74 4.55
N VAL A 295 -0.34 20.54 5.55
CA VAL A 295 0.30 20.02 6.78
C VAL A 295 -0.62 19.05 7.53
N ALA A 296 -1.95 19.20 7.42
CA ALA A 296 -2.90 18.26 8.01
C ALA A 296 -2.75 16.85 7.40
N ASP A 297 -2.40 16.74 6.12
CA ASP A 297 -2.13 15.45 5.48
C ASP A 297 -0.88 14.79 6.07
N VAL A 298 0.16 15.58 6.38
CA VAL A 298 1.38 15.09 7.02
C VAL A 298 1.06 14.50 8.40
N LYS A 299 0.28 15.23 9.21
CA LYS A 299 -0.16 14.76 10.53
C LYS A 299 -0.95 13.47 10.44
N ALA A 300 -1.89 13.41 9.50
CA ALA A 300 -2.78 12.27 9.37
C ALA A 300 -2.11 11.01 8.78
N LEU A 301 -0.98 11.16 8.09
CA LEU A 301 -0.17 10.06 7.56
C LEU A 301 1.10 9.76 8.38
N ALA A 302 1.36 10.52 9.44
CA ALA A 302 2.52 10.33 10.30
C ALA A 302 2.59 8.90 10.87
N GLU A 303 1.52 8.46 11.53
CA GLU A 303 1.46 7.13 12.16
C GLU A 303 1.61 5.97 11.15
N PRO A 304 0.78 5.87 10.09
CA PRO A 304 0.86 4.73 9.16
C PRO A 304 2.15 4.69 8.33
N VAL A 305 2.85 5.82 8.15
CA VAL A 305 4.16 5.84 7.47
C VAL A 305 5.30 5.51 8.44
N LEU A 306 5.25 5.94 9.70
CA LEU A 306 6.41 5.90 10.59
C LEU A 306 6.44 4.70 11.54
N LYS A 307 5.30 4.10 11.88
CA LYS A 307 5.25 3.09 12.95
C LYS A 307 6.07 1.83 12.69
N HIS A 308 6.17 1.39 11.43
CA HIS A 308 7.03 0.28 11.00
C HIS A 308 8.46 0.72 10.66
N ARG A 309 8.77 2.00 10.86
CA ARG A 309 10.08 2.64 10.62
C ARG A 309 10.71 3.16 11.92
N MET A 310 10.28 2.65 13.06
CA MET A 310 10.74 3.02 14.39
C MET A 310 10.67 1.81 15.31
N ALA A 311 11.63 1.70 16.24
CA ALA A 311 11.50 0.73 17.34
C ALA A 311 11.89 1.36 18.68
N LEU A 312 11.07 1.09 19.69
CA LEU A 312 11.35 1.49 21.06
C LEU A 312 12.47 0.65 21.69
N SER A 313 13.22 1.28 22.60
CA SER A 313 14.13 0.62 23.53
C SER A 313 13.36 -0.23 24.52
N PHE A 314 14.03 -1.25 25.09
CA PHE A 314 13.40 -2.11 26.09
C PHE A 314 12.90 -1.32 27.31
N ALA A 315 13.68 -0.34 27.77
CA ALA A 315 13.30 0.54 28.88
C ALA A 315 12.02 1.32 28.56
N ALA A 316 11.93 1.95 27.39
CA ALA A 316 10.74 2.69 27.00
C ALA A 316 9.49 1.80 26.90
N ARG A 317 9.63 0.57 26.37
CA ARG A 317 8.53 -0.40 26.36
C ARG A 317 8.08 -0.79 27.78
N ALA A 318 9.03 -0.97 28.70
CA ALA A 318 8.74 -1.28 30.10
C ALA A 318 8.01 -0.11 30.80
N ASP A 319 8.29 1.13 30.40
CA ASP A 319 7.60 2.34 30.88
C ASP A 319 6.21 2.55 30.24
N GLY A 320 5.76 1.62 29.39
CA GLY A 320 4.45 1.68 28.73
C GLY A 320 4.39 2.61 27.51
N GLU A 321 5.54 3.10 27.02
CA GLU A 321 5.60 3.89 25.80
C GLU A 321 5.21 3.04 24.58
N THR A 322 4.58 3.68 23.60
CA THR A 322 4.20 3.05 22.34
C THR A 322 4.72 3.86 21.17
N VAL A 323 5.13 3.18 20.09
CA VAL A 323 5.56 3.86 18.85
C VAL A 323 4.46 4.78 18.32
N PRO A 324 3.19 4.34 18.18
CA PRO A 324 2.07 5.23 17.85
C PRO A 324 1.93 6.44 18.77
N GLY A 325 2.07 6.25 20.09
CA GLY A 325 2.00 7.33 21.07
C GLY A 325 3.07 8.39 20.84
N LEU A 326 4.31 7.97 20.60
CA LEU A 326 5.43 8.87 20.32
C LEU A 326 5.23 9.62 19.00
N ILE A 327 4.79 8.93 17.95
CA ILE A 327 4.50 9.56 16.65
C ILE A 327 3.41 10.63 16.78
N ARG A 328 2.33 10.36 17.52
CA ARG A 328 1.28 11.35 17.77
C ARG A 328 1.79 12.58 18.52
N GLN A 329 2.70 12.41 19.48
CA GLN A 329 3.33 13.53 20.19
C GLN A 329 4.26 14.35 19.30
N LEU A 330 4.95 13.73 18.34
CA LEU A 330 5.79 14.44 17.37
C LEU A 330 4.91 15.19 16.35
N ALA A 331 3.88 14.52 15.81
CA ALA A 331 2.98 15.09 14.81
C ALA A 331 2.14 16.26 15.36
N SER A 332 1.86 16.31 16.67
CA SER A 332 1.14 17.43 17.29
C SER A 332 1.95 18.74 17.34
N LYS A 333 3.26 18.69 17.11
CA LYS A 333 4.17 19.85 17.09
C LYS A 333 4.29 20.53 15.72
N LEU A 334 3.80 19.89 14.65
CA LEU A 334 3.64 20.49 13.33
C LEU A 334 2.52 21.52 13.31
#